data_AF-A0A1Q7RJA4-F1
#
_entry.id   AF-A0A1Q7RJA4-F1
#
_cell.length_a   1.000
_cell.length_b   1.000
_cell.length_c   1.000
_cell.angle_alpha   90.00
_cell.angle_beta   90.00
_cell.angle_gamma   90.00
#
_symmetry.space_group_name_H-M   'P 1'
#
loop_
_entity.id
_entity.type
_entity.pdbx_description
1 polymer ?
#
loop_
_entity_poly.entity_id
_entity_poly.type
_entity_poly.pdbx_seq_one_letter_code
_entity_poly.pdbx_strand_id
1 'polypeptide(L)' 'MAANKFAVAFGNFKVGYQLVVRKQVSIQVLMERYADQNAVGYMGYYRFGGGVKLAESIKAMKLHA' A
#
# COMPACT_ATOMS: atom_id res chain seq x y z
N MET A 1 14.76 3.79 18.71
CA MET A 1 13.62 3.74 19.65
C MET A 1 12.67 2.62 19.24
N ALA A 2 12.72 1.46 19.90
CA ALA A 2 11.94 0.26 19.54
C ALA A 2 10.83 -0.09 20.56
N ALA A 3 10.79 0.60 21.70
CA ALA A 3 9.84 0.32 22.77
C ALA A 3 8.37 0.43 22.30
N ASN A 4 7.56 -0.55 22.70
CA ASN A 4 6.13 -0.65 22.43
C ASN A 4 5.74 -0.77 20.95
N LYS A 5 6.66 -1.11 20.04
CA LYS A 5 6.37 -1.27 18.61
C LYS A 5 6.06 -2.73 18.26
N PHE A 6 5.15 -2.93 17.30
CA PHE A 6 4.88 -4.23 16.71
C PHE A 6 5.79 -4.46 15.50
N ALA A 7 7.05 -4.80 15.77
CA ALA A 7 8.07 -4.89 14.71
C ALA A 7 8.00 -6.21 13.91
N VAL A 8 7.41 -7.26 14.48
CA VAL A 8 7.29 -8.57 13.85
C VAL A 8 5.81 -8.95 13.80
N ALA A 9 5.36 -9.39 12.63
CA ALA A 9 4.06 -10.03 12.45
C ALA A 9 4.26 -11.40 11.80
N PHE A 10 3.56 -12.42 12.30
CA PHE A 10 3.66 -13.80 11.85
C PHE A 10 2.27 -14.42 11.73
N GLY A 11 2.07 -15.26 10.70
CA GLY A 11 0.79 -15.93 10.46
C GLY A 11 0.50 -16.17 8.99
N ASN A 12 -0.72 -16.61 8.70
CA ASN A 12 -1.15 -16.91 7.32
C ASN A 12 -1.83 -15.69 6.67
N PHE A 13 -1.02 -14.80 6.09
CA PHE A 13 -1.51 -13.60 5.42
C PHE A 13 -2.37 -13.88 4.18
N LYS A 14 -2.19 -15.04 3.51
CA LYS A 14 -2.99 -15.40 2.33
C LYS A 14 -4.47 -15.56 2.67
N VAL A 15 -4.78 -16.02 3.89
CA VAL A 15 -6.15 -16.18 4.39
C VAL A 15 -6.56 -14.97 5.24
N GLY A 16 -5.60 -14.41 5.97
CA GLY A 16 -5.81 -13.35 6.95
C GLY A 16 -6.00 -11.96 6.41
N TYR A 17 -5.42 -11.64 5.26
CA TYR A 17 -5.43 -10.31 4.68
C TYR A 17 -5.91 -10.38 3.24
N GLN A 18 -6.94 -9.59 2.92
CA GLN A 18 -7.46 -9.50 1.57
C GLN A 18 -6.97 -8.21 0.93
N LEU A 19 -6.26 -8.35 -0.19
CA LEU A 19 -5.88 -7.23 -1.04
C LEU A 19 -6.84 -7.17 -2.23
N VAL A 20 -7.33 -5.96 -2.53
CA VAL A 20 -8.24 -5.72 -3.65
C VAL A 20 -7.63 -4.66 -4.56
N VAL A 21 -7.36 -5.03 -5.80
CA VAL A 21 -6.93 -4.09 -6.83
C VAL A 21 -8.17 -3.49 -7.50
N ARG A 22 -8.41 -2.19 -7.30
CA ARG A 22 -9.53 -1.47 -7.92
C ARG A 22 -9.17 -0.91 -9.29
N LYS A 23 -7.91 -0.51 -9.48
CA LYS A 23 -7.40 -0.05 -10.76
C LYS A 23 -5.93 -0.41 -10.90
N GLN A 24 -5.60 -1.10 -11.99
CA GLN A 24 -4.23 -1.46 -12.33
C GLN A 24 -3.37 -0.20 -12.52
N VAL A 25 -2.05 -0.41 -12.47
CA VAL A 25 -1.07 0.65 -12.70
C VAL A 25 -1.35 1.28 -14.06
N SER A 26 -1.46 2.61 -14.08
CA SER A 26 -1.68 3.36 -15.30
C SER A 26 -0.82 4.62 -15.26
N ILE A 27 -0.19 4.93 -16.39
CA ILE A 27 0.62 6.11 -16.58
C ILE A 27 -0.08 6.99 -17.61
N GLN A 28 -0.25 8.27 -17.28
CA GLN A 28 -0.81 9.28 -18.16
C GLN A 28 0.24 10.34 -18.47
N VAL A 29 0.36 10.71 -19.74
CA VAL A 29 1.21 11.82 -20.18
C VAL A 29 0.36 13.08 -20.24
N LEU A 30 0.80 14.12 -19.55
CA LEU A 30 0.10 15.39 -19.39
C LEU A 30 0.78 16.46 -20.26
N MET A 31 0.69 16.31 -21.59
CA MET A 31 1.37 17.22 -22.52
C MET A 31 0.76 18.63 -22.51
N GLU A 32 -0.57 18.74 -22.55
CA GLU A 32 -1.24 20.06 -22.61
C GLU A 32 -1.17 20.83 -21.29
N ARG A 33 -1.11 20.13 -20.15
CA ARG A 33 -1.14 20.75 -18.81
C ARG A 33 0.11 21.56 -18.49
N TYR A 34 1.24 21.23 -19.12
CA TYR A 34 2.54 21.84 -18.86
C TYR A 34 3.17 22.44 -20.12
N ALA A 35 2.36 22.66 -21.17
CA ALA A 35 2.81 23.17 -22.45
C ALA A 35 3.36 24.61 -22.35
N ASP A 36 2.75 25.43 -21.51
CA ASP A 36 3.17 26.80 -21.16
C ASP A 36 4.58 26.86 -20.55
N GLN A 37 4.99 25.79 -19.89
CA GLN A 37 6.30 25.64 -19.25
C GLN A 37 7.31 24.87 -20.11
N ASN A 38 6.94 24.50 -21.35
CA ASN A 38 7.71 23.63 -22.23
C ASN A 38 8.16 22.32 -21.53
N ALA A 39 7.28 21.75 -20.72
CA ALA A 39 7.56 20.58 -19.90
C ALA A 39 6.54 19.45 -20.17
N VAL A 40 6.93 18.21 -19.86
CA VAL A 40 6.06 17.03 -19.96
C VAL A 40 5.78 16.50 -18.56
N GLY A 41 4.51 16.47 -18.17
CA GLY A 41 4.09 15.84 -16.93
C GLY A 41 3.80 14.35 -17.11
N TYR A 42 4.18 13.53 -16.13
CA TYR A 42 3.78 12.13 -16.06
C TYR A 42 2.99 11.89 -14.77
N MET A 43 1.81 11.31 -14.89
CA MET A 43 0.98 10.93 -13.74
C MET A 43 0.79 9.42 -13.74
N GLY A 44 1.52 8.75 -12.85
CA GLY A 44 1.27 7.35 -12.52
C GLY A 44 0.25 7.26 -11.40
N TYR A 45 -0.75 6.39 -11.54
CA TYR A 45 -1.61 6.02 -10.41
C TYR A 45 -1.90 4.53 -10.39
N TYR A 46 -2.07 4.00 -9.19
CA TYR A 46 -2.46 2.64 -8.89
C TYR A 46 -3.45 2.70 -7.74
N ARG A 47 -4.62 2.04 -7.87
CA ARG A 47 -5.64 2.05 -6.83
C ARG A 47 -5.83 0.65 -6.29
N PHE A 48 -5.41 0.48 -5.05
CA PHE A 48 -5.63 -0.73 -4.27
C PHE A 48 -6.35 -0.38 -2.97
N GLY A 49 -6.94 -1.39 -2.36
CA GLY A 49 -7.43 -1.38 -1.00
C GLY A 49 -7.20 -2.75 -0.39
N GLY A 50 -7.60 -2.89 0.86
CA GLY A 50 -7.49 -4.18 1.53
C GLY A 50 -7.80 -4.06 3.01
N GLY A 51 -7.89 -5.21 3.66
CA GLY A 51 -8.21 -5.29 5.07
C GLY A 51 -7.96 -6.67 5.65
N VAL A 52 -7.98 -6.72 6.98
CA VAL A 52 -7.91 -7.98 7.73
C VAL A 52 -9.23 -8.72 7.54
N LYS A 53 -9.15 -9.92 6.95
CA LYS A 53 -10.29 -10.82 6.77
C LYS A 53 -10.46 -11.77 7.96
N LEU A 54 -9.35 -12.18 8.57
CA LEU A 54 -9.33 -13.12 9.69
C LEU A 54 -8.27 -12.69 10.71
N ALA A 55 -8.69 -12.02 11.78
CA ALA A 55 -7.76 -11.37 12.71
C ALA A 55 -6.91 -12.36 13.52
N GLU A 56 -7.44 -13.54 13.79
CA GLU A 56 -6.74 -14.61 14.50
C GLU A 56 -5.58 -15.21 13.71
N SER A 57 -5.59 -15.07 12.38
CA SER A 57 -4.60 -15.69 11.49
C SER A 57 -3.26 -14.94 11.44
N ILE A 58 -3.20 -13.72 11.99
CA ILE A 58 -1.99 -12.88 12.02
C ILE A 58 -1.77 -12.42 13.46
N LYS A 59 -0.59 -12.70 14.02
CA LYS A 59 -0.17 -12.24 15.34
C LYS A 59 0.96 -11.24 15.20
N ALA A 60 0.89 -10.16 15.99
CA ALA A 60 1.91 -9.13 16.03
C ALA A 60 2.65 -9.19 17.37
N MET A 61 3.98 -9.22 17.34
CA MET A 61 4.84 -9.22 18.53
C MET A 61 5.18 -7.79 18.92
N LYS A 62 4.76 -7.40 20.12
CA LYS A 62 5.11 -6.12 20.72
C LYS A 62 6.50 -6.21 21.36
N LEU A 63 7.40 -5.32 20.97
CA LEU A 63 8.70 -5.19 21.63
C LEU A 63 8.51 -4.43 22.95
N HIS A 64 8.51 -5.15 24.06
CA HIS A 64 8.43 -4.64 25.41
C HIS A 64 9.39 -5.42 26.31
N ALA A 65 9.87 -4.78 27.38
CA ALA A 65 10.73 -5.40 28.39
C ALA A 65 9.91 -6.27 29.36
#